data_AF-A0A1V4AWW3-F1
#
_entry.id   AF-A0A1V4AWW3-F1
#
_cell.length_a   1.000
_cell.length_b   1.000
_cell.length_c   1.000
_cell.angle_alpha   90.00
_cell.angle_beta   90.00
_cell.angle_gamma   90.00
#
_symmetry.space_group_name_H-M   'P 1'
#
loop_
_entity.id
_entity.type
_entity.pdbx_description
1 polymer ?
#
loop_
_entity_poly.entity_id
_entity_poly.type
_entity_poly.pdbx_seq_one_letter_code
_entity_poly.pdbx_strand_id
1 'polypeptide(L)'
;MESPTAAITTLEQRYKYALSLLIEQKYTIAIKEFELLIRDAPDSEYAEISQISIGRAYFLNNDFKRALKAYEKVLEKYPGTKRTEEVFEREYQVGVAQMETNESAAIGVFEKIIEKHPLGPVAPDAQIRIADCYFKLNQYEESIDAYEKFLETYPKSEWVPYVQYQIPLAKVYHEKQQERNYGLLISAREGFEEYLVSNPQGTYIEDAKKMIQEIRIIEAEREYSIGEFYLRQKKPVSAAMYFEYVKEDFPGTIWAERANERIDFLRIIEAIK
;
A
#
# COMPACT_ATOMS: atom_id res chain seq x y z
N MET A 1 -1.77 -31.12 -42.22
CA MET A 1 -1.98 -29.83 -41.55
C MET A 1 -0.77 -28.98 -41.85
N GLU A 2 -0.92 -28.02 -42.75
CA GLU A 2 0.17 -27.17 -43.22
C GLU A 2 0.64 -26.24 -42.10
N SER A 3 1.96 -26.06 -41.99
CA SER A 3 2.57 -25.08 -41.10
C SER A 3 2.10 -23.67 -41.49
N PRO A 4 1.61 -22.82 -40.56
CA PRO A 4 1.11 -21.48 -40.86
C PRO A 4 2.19 -20.51 -41.40
N THR A 5 3.44 -20.94 -41.47
CA THR A 5 4.58 -20.16 -41.97
C THR A 5 4.53 -19.86 -43.48
N ALA A 6 3.68 -20.53 -44.26
CA ALA A 6 3.71 -20.44 -45.73
C ALA A 6 3.00 -19.20 -46.35
N ALA A 7 2.34 -18.34 -45.56
CA ALA A 7 1.56 -17.20 -46.09
C ALA A 7 1.83 -15.84 -45.40
N ILE A 8 2.94 -15.69 -44.66
CA ILE A 8 3.33 -14.42 -44.04
C ILE A 8 4.21 -13.64 -45.01
N THR A 9 3.65 -12.66 -45.71
CA THR A 9 4.35 -11.88 -46.75
C THR A 9 4.67 -10.45 -46.31
N THR A 10 4.03 -9.93 -45.26
CA THR A 10 4.29 -8.57 -44.75
C THR A 10 4.73 -8.56 -43.28
N LEU A 11 5.43 -7.49 -42.85
CA LEU A 11 5.81 -7.27 -41.45
C LEU A 11 4.58 -7.22 -40.53
N GLU A 12 3.50 -6.59 -40.99
CA GLU A 12 2.22 -6.54 -40.28
C GLU A 12 1.63 -7.95 -40.05
N GLN A 13 1.64 -8.81 -41.08
CA GLN A 13 1.15 -10.18 -40.95
C GLN A 13 2.01 -10.98 -39.97
N ARG A 14 3.33 -10.82 -40.01
CA ARG A 14 4.23 -11.50 -39.05
C ARG A 14 3.97 -11.02 -37.63
N TYR A 15 3.78 -9.71 -37.45
CA TYR A 15 3.46 -9.13 -36.14
C TYR A 15 2.11 -9.63 -35.61
N LYS A 16 1.06 -9.68 -36.45
CA LYS A 16 -0.24 -10.25 -36.08
C LYS A 16 -0.16 -11.74 -35.75
N TYR A 17 0.64 -12.50 -36.47
CA TYR A 17 0.90 -13.92 -36.16
C TYR A 17 1.61 -14.07 -34.80
N ALA A 18 2.63 -13.27 -34.51
CA ALA A 18 3.30 -13.27 -33.21
C ALA A 18 2.33 -12.93 -32.07
N LEU A 19 1.39 -12.00 -32.28
CA LEU A 19 0.33 -11.69 -31.32
C LEU A 19 -0.66 -12.86 -31.13
N SER A 20 -1.04 -13.58 -32.19
CA SER A 20 -1.94 -14.75 -32.04
C SER A 20 -1.27 -15.85 -31.20
N LEU A 21 0.05 -16.02 -31.33
CA LEU A 21 0.81 -16.95 -30.50
C LEU A 21 0.79 -16.57 -29.02
N LEU A 22 0.72 -15.28 -28.66
CA LEU A 22 0.53 -14.86 -27.26
C LEU A 22 -0.84 -15.28 -26.73
N ILE A 23 -1.90 -15.13 -27.55
CA ILE A 23 -3.27 -15.53 -27.19
C ILE A 23 -3.34 -17.06 -27.00
N GLU A 24 -2.64 -17.80 -27.86
CA GLU A 24 -2.49 -19.26 -27.77
C GLU A 24 -1.52 -19.72 -26.65
N GLN A 25 -0.96 -18.79 -25.86
CA GLN A 25 0.01 -19.04 -24.79
C GLN A 25 1.31 -19.71 -25.25
N LYS A 26 1.62 -19.62 -26.54
CA LYS A 26 2.85 -20.12 -27.16
C LYS A 26 3.97 -19.09 -27.04
N TYR A 27 4.26 -18.65 -25.82
CA TYR A 27 5.13 -17.50 -25.52
C TYR A 27 6.53 -17.62 -26.14
N THR A 28 7.16 -18.80 -26.06
CA THR A 28 8.49 -19.03 -26.64
C THR A 28 8.51 -18.84 -28.16
N ILE A 29 7.44 -19.24 -28.85
CA ILE A 29 7.33 -19.08 -30.30
C ILE A 29 7.03 -17.61 -30.63
N ALA A 30 6.12 -16.98 -29.89
CA ALA A 30 5.80 -15.56 -30.04
C ALA A 30 7.05 -14.68 -29.90
N ILE A 31 7.88 -14.93 -28.88
CA ILE A 31 9.14 -14.20 -28.65
C ILE A 31 10.06 -14.33 -29.86
N LYS A 32 10.25 -15.54 -30.39
CA LYS A 32 11.09 -15.76 -31.58
C LYS A 32 10.58 -14.96 -32.78
N GLU A 33 9.28 -14.93 -33.02
CA GLU A 33 8.70 -14.17 -34.14
C GLU A 33 8.90 -12.64 -33.96
N PHE A 34 8.76 -12.12 -32.74
CA PHE A 34 9.07 -10.73 -32.43
C PHE A 34 10.57 -10.42 -32.57
N GLU A 35 11.46 -11.31 -32.14
CA GLU A 35 12.90 -11.16 -32.33
C GLU A 35 13.28 -11.13 -33.82
N LEU A 36 12.65 -11.97 -34.65
CA LEU A 36 12.82 -11.94 -36.10
C LEU A 36 12.37 -10.61 -36.70
N LEU A 37 11.26 -10.04 -36.25
CA LEU A 37 10.81 -8.71 -36.69
C LEU A 37 11.83 -7.62 -36.38
N ILE A 38 12.38 -7.63 -35.16
CA ILE A 38 13.39 -6.66 -34.73
C ILE A 38 14.69 -6.81 -35.52
N ARG A 39 15.08 -8.06 -35.84
CA ARG A 39 16.30 -8.36 -36.59
C ARG A 39 16.18 -7.99 -38.06
N ASP A 40 15.08 -8.40 -38.69
CA ASP A 40 14.89 -8.29 -40.15
C ASP A 40 14.47 -6.87 -40.56
N ALA A 41 13.81 -6.12 -39.67
CA ALA A 41 13.33 -4.77 -39.94
C ALA A 41 13.48 -3.83 -38.71
N PRO A 42 14.73 -3.54 -38.29
CA PRO A 42 15.02 -2.80 -37.05
C PRO A 42 14.48 -1.37 -37.00
N ASP A 43 14.29 -0.73 -38.16
CA ASP A 43 13.78 0.64 -38.29
C ASP A 43 12.26 0.69 -38.56
N SER A 44 11.59 -0.47 -38.59
CA SER A 44 10.15 -0.52 -38.81
C SER A 44 9.36 -0.08 -37.58
N GLU A 45 8.14 0.40 -37.79
CA GLU A 45 7.19 0.70 -36.70
C GLU A 45 6.90 -0.52 -35.81
N TYR A 46 7.16 -1.73 -36.32
CA TYR A 46 6.97 -2.98 -35.60
C TYR A 46 8.14 -3.34 -34.69
N ALA A 47 9.35 -2.81 -34.89
CA ALA A 47 10.52 -3.21 -34.11
C ALA A 47 10.41 -2.79 -32.65
N GLU A 48 9.95 -1.57 -32.39
CA GLU A 48 9.75 -1.06 -31.03
C GLU A 48 8.63 -1.81 -30.30
N ILE A 49 7.45 -1.89 -30.91
CA ILE A 49 6.30 -2.57 -30.31
C ILE A 49 6.54 -4.09 -30.17
N SER A 50 7.36 -4.70 -31.03
CA SER A 50 7.80 -6.09 -30.87
C SER A 50 8.65 -6.27 -29.61
N GLN A 51 9.52 -5.30 -29.28
CA GLN A 51 10.33 -5.36 -28.06
C GLN A 51 9.45 -5.25 -26.80
N ILE A 52 8.43 -4.37 -26.82
CA ILE A 52 7.39 -4.32 -25.76
C ILE A 52 6.62 -5.65 -25.68
N SER A 53 6.26 -6.23 -26.83
CA SER A 53 5.52 -7.49 -26.91
C SER A 53 6.32 -8.69 -26.40
N ILE A 54 7.65 -8.69 -26.55
CA ILE A 54 8.54 -9.66 -25.91
C ILE A 54 8.46 -9.54 -24.38
N GLY A 55 8.50 -8.33 -23.84
CA GLY A 55 8.30 -8.11 -22.41
C GLY A 55 6.94 -8.62 -21.92
N ARG A 56 5.88 -8.36 -22.70
CA ARG A 56 4.53 -8.89 -22.43
C ARG A 56 4.50 -10.42 -22.45
N ALA A 57 5.20 -11.06 -23.39
CA ALA A 57 5.28 -12.51 -23.46
C ALA A 57 5.93 -13.12 -22.22
N TYR A 58 7.02 -12.50 -21.74
CA TYR A 58 7.67 -12.91 -20.49
C TYR A 58 6.77 -12.68 -19.28
N PHE A 59 6.07 -11.55 -19.21
CA PHE A 59 5.12 -11.25 -18.15
C PHE A 59 4.00 -12.29 -18.09
N LEU A 60 3.37 -12.63 -19.23
CA LEU A 60 2.33 -13.66 -19.32
C LEU A 60 2.84 -15.07 -18.96
N ASN A 61 4.15 -15.29 -19.07
CA ASN A 61 4.83 -16.52 -18.65
C ASN A 61 5.35 -16.45 -17.19
N ASN A 62 4.97 -15.43 -16.42
CA ASN A 62 5.44 -15.14 -15.05
C ASN A 62 6.96 -14.97 -14.92
N ASP A 63 7.68 -14.75 -16.02
CA ASP A 63 9.11 -14.47 -16.02
C ASP A 63 9.33 -12.95 -15.87
N PHE A 64 8.99 -12.43 -14.69
CA PHE A 64 9.02 -11.00 -14.37
C PHE A 64 10.41 -10.38 -14.57
N LYS A 65 11.48 -11.13 -14.26
CA LYS A 65 12.86 -10.68 -14.45
C LYS A 65 13.16 -10.43 -15.93
N ARG A 66 12.77 -11.34 -16.83
CA ARG A 66 12.98 -11.12 -18.27
C ARG A 66 12.00 -10.11 -18.85
N ALA A 67 10.79 -10.00 -18.29
CA ALA A 67 9.82 -8.98 -18.68
C ALA A 67 10.38 -7.56 -18.46
N LEU A 68 10.86 -7.26 -17.25
CA LEU A 68 11.47 -5.97 -16.92
C LEU A 68 12.69 -5.68 -17.82
N LYS A 69 13.59 -6.65 -18.01
CA LYS A 69 14.74 -6.47 -18.91
C LYS A 69 14.32 -6.16 -20.35
N ALA A 70 13.23 -6.77 -20.83
CA ALA A 70 12.73 -6.53 -22.17
C ALA A 70 12.07 -5.15 -22.31
N TYR A 71 11.42 -4.64 -21.26
CA TYR A 71 10.88 -3.28 -21.17
C TYR A 71 11.99 -2.23 -21.07
N GLU A 72 12.99 -2.42 -20.20
CA GLU A 72 14.17 -1.56 -20.06
C GLU A 72 14.89 -1.39 -21.42
N LYS A 73 15.03 -2.48 -22.19
CA LYS A 73 15.64 -2.47 -23.51
C LYS A 73 14.92 -1.58 -24.53
N VAL A 74 13.62 -1.31 -24.36
CA VAL A 74 12.88 -0.35 -25.20
C VAL A 74 13.43 1.05 -25.00
N LEU A 75 13.58 1.47 -23.74
CA LEU A 75 14.07 2.81 -23.38
C LEU A 75 15.55 2.99 -23.74
N GLU A 76 16.35 1.93 -23.66
CA GLU A 76 17.76 1.94 -24.09
C GLU A 76 17.92 2.07 -25.60
N LYS A 77 17.13 1.31 -26.38
CA LYS A 77 17.28 1.25 -27.85
C LYS A 77 16.55 2.38 -28.57
N TYR A 78 15.46 2.90 -28.00
CA TYR A 78 14.62 3.93 -28.61
C TYR A 78 14.50 5.14 -27.66
N PRO A 79 15.60 5.85 -27.39
CA PRO A 79 15.57 7.01 -26.52
C PRO A 79 14.63 8.09 -27.07
N GLY A 80 13.76 8.63 -26.21
CA GLY A 80 12.76 9.64 -26.60
C GLY A 80 11.49 9.08 -27.25
N THR A 81 11.25 7.77 -27.16
CA THR A 81 10.01 7.17 -27.67
C THR A 81 8.75 7.78 -27.02
N LYS A 82 7.70 7.96 -27.83
CA LYS A 82 6.35 8.30 -27.36
C LYS A 82 5.70 7.19 -26.53
N ARG A 83 6.27 5.98 -26.52
CA ARG A 83 5.80 4.83 -25.71
C ARG A 83 6.43 4.76 -24.32
N THR A 84 7.21 5.76 -23.91
CA THR A 84 7.86 5.76 -22.60
C THR A 84 6.86 5.53 -21.47
N GLU A 85 5.70 6.19 -21.52
CA GLU A 85 4.61 5.98 -20.55
C GLU A 85 4.04 4.55 -20.59
N GLU A 86 3.84 3.98 -21.79
CA GLU A 86 3.40 2.59 -21.95
C GLU A 86 4.41 1.62 -21.33
N VAL A 87 5.72 1.86 -21.50
CA VAL A 87 6.76 1.00 -20.94
C VAL A 87 6.72 1.04 -19.42
N PHE A 88 6.65 2.22 -18.79
CA PHE A 88 6.55 2.32 -17.34
C PHE A 88 5.24 1.75 -16.78
N GLU A 89 4.12 1.89 -17.51
CA GLU A 89 2.86 1.21 -17.18
C GLU A 89 3.03 -0.32 -17.20
N ARG A 90 3.78 -0.88 -18.15
CA ARG A 90 4.09 -2.31 -18.17
C ARG A 90 5.00 -2.73 -17.02
N GLU A 91 6.02 -1.94 -16.69
CA GLU A 91 6.87 -2.20 -15.53
C GLU A 91 6.06 -2.14 -14.23
N TYR A 92 5.15 -1.17 -14.09
CA TYR A 92 4.22 -1.06 -12.97
C TYR A 92 3.35 -2.32 -12.83
N GLN A 93 2.81 -2.83 -13.94
CA GLN A 93 2.04 -4.09 -13.95
C GLN A 93 2.88 -5.30 -13.49
N VAL A 94 4.19 -5.33 -13.78
CA VAL A 94 5.09 -6.34 -13.22
C VAL A 94 5.18 -6.21 -11.71
N GLY A 95 5.40 -4.98 -11.20
CA GLY A 95 5.48 -4.71 -9.76
C GLY A 95 4.20 -5.16 -9.05
N VAL A 96 3.03 -4.79 -9.57
CA VAL A 96 1.73 -5.18 -9.02
C VAL A 96 1.57 -6.71 -8.98
N ALA A 97 1.96 -7.42 -10.03
CA ALA A 97 1.91 -8.89 -10.04
C ALA A 97 2.87 -9.51 -9.00
N GLN A 98 4.00 -8.84 -8.72
CA GLN A 98 4.95 -9.28 -7.71
C GLN A 98 4.47 -9.01 -6.28
N MET A 99 3.56 -8.07 -6.04
CA MET A 99 3.04 -7.78 -4.68
C MET A 99 2.34 -8.97 -4.01
N GLU A 100 1.90 -9.97 -4.76
CA GLU A 100 1.24 -11.17 -4.23
C GLU A 100 2.20 -12.36 -4.06
N THR A 101 3.42 -12.26 -4.62
CA THR A 101 4.36 -13.38 -4.66
C THR A 101 5.73 -13.06 -4.07
N ASN A 102 6.14 -11.80 -4.08
CA ASN A 102 7.39 -11.27 -3.58
C ASN A 102 7.33 -9.74 -3.45
N GLU A 103 6.84 -9.26 -2.32
CA GLU A 103 6.68 -7.83 -2.01
C GLU A 103 8.01 -7.07 -2.08
N SER A 104 9.11 -7.68 -1.64
CA SER A 104 10.44 -7.06 -1.72
C SER A 104 10.91 -6.85 -3.17
N ALA A 105 10.60 -7.78 -4.08
CA ALA A 105 10.87 -7.59 -5.50
C ALA A 105 9.97 -6.49 -6.10
N ALA A 106 8.71 -6.42 -5.69
CA ALA A 106 7.77 -5.39 -6.12
C ALA A 106 8.26 -3.98 -5.73
N ILE A 107 8.73 -3.79 -4.49
CA ILE A 107 9.34 -2.53 -4.02
C ILE A 107 10.44 -2.07 -4.98
N GLY A 108 11.39 -2.94 -5.31
CA GLY A 108 12.49 -2.60 -6.21
C GLY A 108 12.05 -2.25 -7.64
N VAL A 109 10.89 -2.73 -8.09
CA VAL A 109 10.30 -2.31 -9.37
C VAL A 109 9.72 -0.90 -9.27
N PHE A 110 8.92 -0.64 -8.24
CA PHE A 110 8.31 0.67 -8.04
C PHE A 110 9.33 1.77 -7.78
N GLU A 111 10.38 1.50 -6.99
CA GLU A 111 11.48 2.42 -6.75
C GLU A 111 12.15 2.86 -8.05
N LYS A 112 12.42 1.91 -8.97
CA LYS A 112 13.00 2.22 -10.28
C LYS A 112 12.10 3.08 -11.15
N ILE A 113 10.78 2.87 -11.10
CA ILE A 113 9.80 3.69 -11.83
C ILE A 113 9.86 5.13 -11.34
N ILE A 114 9.89 5.32 -10.01
CA ILE A 114 9.95 6.65 -9.40
C ILE A 114 11.30 7.32 -9.65
N GLU A 115 12.40 6.58 -9.60
CA GLU A 115 13.74 7.10 -9.90
C GLU A 115 13.83 7.61 -11.35
N LYS A 116 13.33 6.82 -12.31
CA LYS A 116 13.44 7.14 -13.73
C LYS A 116 12.36 8.11 -14.22
N HIS A 117 11.19 8.11 -13.60
CA HIS A 117 10.02 8.88 -14.05
C HIS A 117 9.18 9.41 -12.87
N PRO A 118 9.75 10.28 -12.00
CA PRO A 118 9.12 10.71 -10.74
C PRO A 118 7.83 11.53 -10.91
N LEU A 119 7.61 12.13 -12.08
CA LEU A 119 6.39 12.88 -12.41
C LEU A 119 5.51 12.13 -13.42
N GLY A 120 5.80 10.85 -13.66
CA GLY A 120 5.05 10.02 -14.58
C GLY A 120 3.65 9.70 -14.08
N PRO A 121 2.72 9.31 -14.98
CA PRO A 121 1.35 8.98 -14.61
C PRO A 121 1.23 7.89 -13.53
N VAL A 122 2.13 6.91 -13.53
CA VAL A 122 2.16 5.80 -12.57
C VAL A 122 3.02 6.06 -11.33
N ALA A 123 3.72 7.20 -11.25
CA ALA A 123 4.64 7.47 -10.15
C ALA A 123 3.94 7.65 -8.79
N PRO A 124 2.80 8.35 -8.69
CA PRO A 124 2.02 8.40 -7.45
C PRO A 124 1.56 7.00 -7.00
N ASP A 125 1.00 6.21 -7.92
CA ASP A 125 0.57 4.83 -7.66
C ASP A 125 1.75 3.96 -7.20
N ALA A 126 2.89 3.99 -7.90
CA ALA A 126 4.08 3.26 -7.53
C ALA A 126 4.57 3.61 -6.11
N GLN A 127 4.55 4.89 -5.73
CA GLN A 127 4.98 5.33 -4.39
C GLN A 127 4.07 4.75 -3.29
N ILE A 128 2.77 4.67 -3.53
CA ILE A 128 1.83 4.04 -2.59
C ILE A 128 2.08 2.54 -2.52
N ARG A 129 2.28 1.87 -3.66
CA ARG A 129 2.53 0.43 -3.67
C ARG A 129 3.79 0.03 -2.90
N ILE A 130 4.80 0.90 -2.85
CA ILE A 130 5.97 0.71 -1.95
C ILE A 130 5.51 0.65 -0.49
N ALA A 131 4.72 1.63 -0.04
CA ALA A 131 4.20 1.67 1.32
C ALA A 131 3.28 0.47 1.63
N ASP A 132 2.42 0.07 0.69
CA ASP A 132 1.57 -1.13 0.78
C ASP A 132 2.42 -2.40 0.93
N CYS A 133 3.52 -2.53 0.18
CA CYS A 133 4.43 -3.66 0.28
C CYS A 133 5.12 -3.72 1.63
N TYR A 134 5.61 -2.59 2.16
CA TYR A 134 6.17 -2.54 3.51
C TYR A 134 5.14 -2.93 4.56
N PHE A 135 3.89 -2.47 4.43
CA PHE A 135 2.80 -2.87 5.31
C PHE A 135 2.59 -4.39 5.30
N LYS A 136 2.48 -5.00 4.11
CA LYS A 136 2.32 -6.45 3.93
C LYS A 136 3.48 -7.25 4.53
N LEU A 137 4.70 -6.70 4.50
CA LEU A 137 5.89 -7.29 5.10
C LEU A 137 5.95 -7.14 6.63
N ASN A 138 4.93 -6.52 7.26
CA ASN A 138 4.95 -6.10 8.68
C ASN A 138 6.10 -5.15 9.02
N GLN A 139 6.62 -4.44 8.03
CA GLN A 139 7.61 -3.38 8.14
C GLN A 139 6.87 -2.06 8.31
N TYR A 140 6.18 -1.92 9.45
CA TYR A 140 5.22 -0.84 9.65
C TYR A 140 5.88 0.54 9.77
N GLU A 141 7.10 0.61 10.30
CA GLU A 141 7.87 1.86 10.38
C GLU A 141 8.23 2.35 8.98
N GLU A 142 8.78 1.48 8.14
CA GLU A 142 9.08 1.79 6.73
C GLU A 142 7.82 2.09 5.91
N SER A 143 6.69 1.45 6.24
CA SER A 143 5.40 1.72 5.61
C SER A 143 4.91 3.14 5.94
N ILE A 144 4.99 3.56 7.20
CA ILE A 144 4.63 4.92 7.64
C ILE A 144 5.50 5.94 6.91
N ASP A 145 6.82 5.77 6.90
CA ASP A 145 7.76 6.67 6.22
C ASP A 145 7.43 6.79 4.72
N ALA A 146 7.13 5.67 4.06
CA ALA A 146 6.81 5.65 2.63
C ALA A 146 5.45 6.34 2.31
N TYR A 147 4.46 6.20 3.19
CA TYR A 147 3.18 6.90 3.10
C TYR A 147 3.33 8.41 3.37
N GLU A 148 4.11 8.81 4.36
CA GLU A 148 4.37 10.23 4.65
C GLU A 148 5.08 10.90 3.48
N LYS A 149 6.10 10.23 2.90
CA LYS A 149 6.76 10.69 1.68
C LYS A 149 5.79 10.86 0.50
N PHE A 150 4.78 9.99 0.40
CA PHE A 150 3.73 10.15 -0.62
C PHE A 150 2.95 11.46 -0.43
N LEU A 151 2.52 11.76 0.80
CA LEU A 151 1.78 13.00 1.11
C LEU A 151 2.61 14.25 0.83
N GLU A 152 3.92 14.20 1.08
CA GLU A 152 4.85 15.28 0.76
C GLU A 152 5.02 15.47 -0.76
N THR A 153 5.17 14.37 -1.50
CA THR A 153 5.52 14.39 -2.92
C THR A 153 4.29 14.64 -3.81
N TYR A 154 3.13 14.09 -3.44
CA TYR A 154 1.90 14.10 -4.23
C TYR A 154 0.68 14.61 -3.44
N PRO A 155 0.73 15.82 -2.84
CA PRO A 155 -0.32 16.33 -1.94
C PRO A 155 -1.68 16.60 -2.62
N LYS A 156 -1.73 16.55 -3.96
CA LYS A 156 -2.96 16.74 -4.76
C LYS A 156 -3.47 15.46 -5.40
N SER A 157 -2.85 14.33 -5.08
CA SER A 157 -3.26 13.03 -5.65
C SER A 157 -4.61 12.59 -5.08
N GLU A 158 -5.39 11.89 -5.91
CA GLU A 158 -6.68 11.29 -5.51
C GLU A 158 -6.51 10.23 -4.41
N TRP A 159 -5.28 9.74 -4.23
CA TRP A 159 -4.94 8.77 -3.19
C TRP A 159 -4.63 9.38 -1.82
N VAL A 160 -4.59 10.70 -1.67
CA VAL A 160 -4.34 11.36 -0.37
C VAL A 160 -5.27 10.83 0.74
N PRO A 161 -6.60 10.71 0.54
CA PRO A 161 -7.49 10.16 1.56
C PRO A 161 -7.17 8.71 1.94
N TYR A 162 -6.73 7.90 0.97
CA TYR A 162 -6.30 6.53 1.24
C TYR A 162 -5.09 6.52 2.18
N VAL A 163 -4.07 7.31 1.85
CA VAL A 163 -2.82 7.36 2.63
C VAL A 163 -3.02 7.95 4.02
N GLN A 164 -3.84 8.99 4.16
CA GLN A 164 -4.22 9.57 5.46
C GLN A 164 -4.90 8.56 6.38
N TYR A 165 -5.61 7.57 5.83
CA TYR A 165 -6.18 6.47 6.60
C TYR A 165 -5.14 5.36 6.88
N GLN A 166 -4.25 5.06 5.92
CA GLN A 166 -3.27 3.98 6.08
C GLN A 166 -2.19 4.29 7.13
N ILE A 167 -1.75 5.54 7.28
CA ILE A 167 -0.74 5.93 8.28
C ILE A 167 -1.17 5.56 9.72
N PRO A 168 -2.33 6.03 10.24
CA PRO A 168 -2.77 5.65 11.58
C PRO A 168 -3.06 4.16 11.69
N LEU A 169 -3.51 3.50 10.61
CA LEU A 169 -3.67 2.05 10.59
C LEU A 169 -2.31 1.34 10.79
N ALA A 170 -1.28 1.72 10.05
CA ALA A 170 0.07 1.17 10.19
C ALA A 170 0.61 1.36 11.61
N LYS A 171 0.36 2.51 12.25
CA LYS A 171 0.71 2.76 13.66
C LYS A 171 0.00 1.78 14.62
N VAL A 172 -1.28 1.46 14.40
CA VAL A 172 -1.99 0.45 15.20
C VAL A 172 -1.36 -0.93 15.05
N TYR A 173 -1.02 -1.34 13.83
CA TYR A 173 -0.40 -2.64 13.60
C TYR A 173 1.04 -2.71 14.14
N HIS A 174 1.79 -1.62 14.04
CA HIS A 174 3.12 -1.48 14.65
C HIS A 174 3.06 -1.64 16.16
N GLU A 175 2.08 -1.01 16.81
CA GLU A 175 1.90 -1.15 18.25
C GLU A 175 1.55 -2.58 18.64
N LYS A 176 0.61 -3.22 17.92
CA LYS A 176 0.27 -4.64 18.14
C LYS A 176 1.46 -5.58 17.98
N GLN A 177 2.42 -5.25 17.12
CA GLN A 177 3.62 -6.06 16.92
C GLN A 177 4.63 -5.91 18.09
N GLN A 178 4.73 -4.72 18.69
CA GLN A 178 5.72 -4.44 19.73
C GLN A 178 5.15 -4.54 21.17
N GLU A 179 3.84 -4.43 21.35
CA GLU A 179 3.09 -4.43 22.63
C GLU A 179 3.70 -3.52 23.73
N ARG A 180 4.32 -2.41 23.31
CA ARG A 180 5.18 -1.59 24.19
C ARG A 180 5.03 -0.09 24.03
N ASN A 181 4.29 0.37 23.03
CA ASN A 181 4.28 1.78 22.67
C ASN A 181 2.86 2.35 22.57
N TYR A 182 2.29 2.64 23.73
CA TYR A 182 1.00 3.31 23.83
C TYR A 182 0.96 4.68 23.13
N GLY A 183 2.11 5.34 22.95
CA GLY A 183 2.19 6.59 22.18
C GLY A 183 1.78 6.42 20.72
N LEU A 184 1.97 5.23 20.14
CA LEU A 184 1.51 4.94 18.78
C LEU A 184 -0.01 4.87 18.69
N LEU A 185 -0.70 4.34 19.71
CA LEU A 185 -2.17 4.29 19.72
C LEU A 185 -2.77 5.70 19.82
N ILE A 186 -2.21 6.56 20.66
CA ILE A 186 -2.64 7.97 20.75
C ILE A 186 -2.44 8.66 19.40
N SER A 187 -1.25 8.54 18.81
CA SER A 187 -0.96 9.15 17.50
C SER A 187 -1.82 8.56 16.38
N ALA A 188 -2.16 7.27 16.45
CA ALA A 188 -3.08 6.65 15.51
C ALA A 188 -4.51 7.20 15.65
N ARG A 189 -5.00 7.35 16.89
CA ARG A 189 -6.32 7.95 17.15
C ARG A 189 -6.40 9.37 16.59
N GLU A 190 -5.39 10.20 16.88
CA GLU A 190 -5.29 11.56 16.35
C GLU A 190 -5.29 11.57 14.81
N GLY A 191 -4.55 10.65 14.18
CA GLY A 191 -4.53 10.53 12.72
C GLY A 191 -5.89 10.10 12.13
N PHE A 192 -6.61 9.19 12.78
CA PHE A 192 -7.97 8.84 12.34
C PHE A 192 -8.96 10.01 12.55
N GLU A 193 -8.83 10.77 13.63
CA GLU A 193 -9.64 11.97 13.88
C GLU A 193 -9.36 13.03 12.80
N GLU A 194 -8.10 13.27 12.45
CA GLU A 194 -7.71 14.16 11.35
C GLU A 194 -8.26 13.67 10.01
N TYR A 195 -8.20 12.37 9.73
CA TYR A 195 -8.80 11.77 8.54
C TYR A 195 -10.30 12.07 8.45
N LEU A 196 -11.05 11.91 9.55
CA LEU A 196 -12.49 12.19 9.58
C LEU A 196 -12.82 13.67 9.36
N VAL A 197 -11.98 14.57 9.87
CA VAL A 197 -12.14 16.03 9.68
C VAL A 197 -11.84 16.43 8.24
N SER A 198 -10.75 15.91 7.66
CA SER A 198 -10.29 16.26 6.31
C SER A 198 -11.08 15.55 5.20
N ASN A 199 -11.67 14.38 5.49
CA ASN A 199 -12.36 13.53 4.51
C ASN A 199 -13.79 13.16 4.97
N PRO A 200 -14.71 14.14 5.13
CA PRO A 200 -16.04 13.90 5.69
C PRO A 200 -16.98 13.07 4.80
N GLN A 201 -16.58 12.75 3.56
CA GLN A 201 -17.27 11.84 2.63
C GLN A 201 -16.32 10.74 2.11
N GLY A 202 -15.23 10.44 2.83
CA GLY A 202 -14.24 9.45 2.46
C GLY A 202 -14.71 7.99 2.61
N THR A 203 -14.05 7.09 1.90
CA THR A 203 -14.39 5.65 1.87
C THR A 203 -14.22 4.95 3.23
N TYR A 204 -13.32 5.42 4.10
CA TYR A 204 -12.92 4.74 5.33
C TYR A 204 -13.52 5.36 6.60
N ILE A 205 -14.60 6.15 6.50
CA ILE A 205 -15.18 6.86 7.65
C ILE A 205 -15.61 5.90 8.77
N GLU A 206 -16.37 4.85 8.42
CA GLU A 206 -16.89 3.92 9.42
C GLU A 206 -15.78 3.05 10.03
N ASP A 207 -14.79 2.66 9.22
CA ASP A 207 -13.61 1.94 9.70
C ASP A 207 -12.77 2.83 10.65
N ALA A 208 -12.54 4.10 10.30
CA ALA A 208 -11.82 5.04 11.15
C ALA A 208 -12.54 5.28 12.49
N LYS A 209 -13.87 5.48 12.47
CA LYS A 209 -14.67 5.58 13.71
C LYS A 209 -14.55 4.34 14.58
N LYS A 210 -14.59 3.15 13.96
CA LYS A 210 -14.43 1.89 14.68
C LYS A 210 -13.04 1.77 15.28
N MET A 211 -11.98 2.09 14.53
CA MET A 211 -10.61 2.08 15.03
C MET A 211 -10.43 3.06 16.20
N ILE A 212 -10.97 4.29 16.09
CA ILE A 212 -10.98 5.27 17.19
C ILE A 212 -11.65 4.67 18.43
N GLN A 213 -12.82 4.04 18.27
CA GLN A 213 -13.52 3.46 19.42
C GLN A 213 -12.75 2.29 20.05
N GLU A 214 -12.11 1.44 19.25
CA GLU A 214 -11.25 0.36 19.74
C GLU A 214 -10.05 0.91 20.52
N ILE A 215 -9.38 1.93 19.98
CA ILE A 215 -8.28 2.61 20.65
C ILE A 215 -8.76 3.22 21.97
N ARG A 216 -9.88 3.97 21.97
CA ARG A 216 -10.44 4.59 23.19
C ARG A 216 -10.77 3.57 24.27
N ILE A 217 -11.18 2.35 23.93
CA ILE A 217 -11.41 1.28 24.91
C ILE A 217 -10.09 0.85 25.57
N ILE A 218 -9.04 0.67 24.78
CA ILE A 218 -7.69 0.32 25.27
C ILE A 218 -7.15 1.45 26.15
N GLU A 219 -7.35 2.70 25.72
CA GLU A 219 -6.92 3.87 26.48
C GLU A 219 -7.65 3.95 27.83
N ALA A 220 -8.97 3.78 27.83
CA ALA A 220 -9.78 3.78 29.04
C ALA A 220 -9.40 2.63 30.00
N GLU A 221 -9.11 1.44 29.48
CA GLU A 221 -8.66 0.28 30.28
C GLU A 221 -7.38 0.59 31.06
N ARG A 222 -6.43 1.21 30.39
CA ARG A 222 -5.12 1.56 30.96
C ARG A 222 -5.30 2.53 32.12
N GLU A 223 -6.00 3.62 31.89
CA GLU A 223 -6.22 4.65 32.90
C GLU A 223 -7.04 4.12 34.08
N TYR A 224 -8.04 3.28 33.81
CA TYR A 224 -8.78 2.57 34.84
C TYR A 224 -7.85 1.66 35.68
N SER A 225 -6.94 0.93 35.02
CA SER A 225 -5.97 0.06 35.68
C SER A 225 -4.99 0.82 36.57
N ILE A 226 -4.62 2.05 36.20
CA ILE A 226 -3.84 2.96 37.03
C ILE A 226 -4.66 3.37 38.27
N GLY A 227 -5.95 3.70 38.10
CA GLY A 227 -6.87 3.93 39.21
C GLY A 227 -6.91 2.76 40.21
N GLU A 228 -7.10 1.54 39.70
CA GLU A 228 -7.08 0.31 40.51
C GLU A 228 -5.72 0.08 41.20
N PHE A 229 -4.61 0.44 40.55
CA PHE A 229 -3.29 0.39 41.17
C PHE A 229 -3.20 1.34 42.38
N TYR A 230 -3.70 2.57 42.27
CA TYR A 230 -3.74 3.50 43.40
C TYR A 230 -4.65 3.02 44.55
N LEU A 231 -5.76 2.32 44.24
CA LEU A 231 -6.59 1.67 45.26
C LEU A 231 -5.81 0.60 46.03
N ARG A 232 -5.06 -0.26 45.32
CA ARG A 232 -4.20 -1.28 45.97
C ARG A 232 -3.16 -0.65 46.90
N GLN A 233 -2.71 0.56 46.58
CA GLN A 233 -1.80 1.36 47.40
C GLN A 233 -2.50 2.15 48.52
N LYS A 234 -3.79 1.93 48.75
CA LYS A 234 -4.62 2.62 49.75
C LYS A 234 -4.69 4.14 49.54
N LYS A 235 -4.66 4.58 48.28
CA LYS A 235 -4.75 6.00 47.87
C LYS A 235 -6.06 6.29 47.13
N PRO A 236 -7.21 6.35 47.81
CA PRO A 236 -8.53 6.44 47.17
C PRO A 236 -8.76 7.75 46.43
N VAL A 237 -8.27 8.89 46.93
CA VAL A 237 -8.39 10.20 46.25
C VAL A 237 -7.65 10.17 44.90
N SER A 238 -6.43 9.63 44.88
CA SER A 238 -5.67 9.49 43.63
C SER A 238 -6.36 8.54 42.67
N ALA A 239 -6.86 7.40 43.14
CA ALA A 239 -7.61 6.47 42.31
C ALA A 239 -8.86 7.11 41.68
N ALA A 240 -9.60 7.88 42.48
CA ALA A 240 -10.80 8.59 42.02
C ALA A 240 -10.48 9.60 40.90
N MET A 241 -9.32 10.27 40.92
CA MET A 241 -8.91 11.15 39.83
C MET A 241 -8.80 10.39 38.48
N TYR A 242 -8.23 9.18 38.48
CA TYR A 242 -8.15 8.36 37.27
C TYR A 242 -9.51 7.84 36.83
N PHE A 243 -10.37 7.43 37.76
CA PHE A 243 -11.73 7.01 37.41
C PHE A 243 -12.57 8.18 36.86
N GLU A 244 -12.44 9.38 37.42
CA GLU A 244 -13.13 10.57 36.91
C GLU A 244 -12.63 10.89 35.49
N TYR A 245 -11.31 10.85 35.25
CA TYR A 245 -10.74 10.98 33.91
C TYR A 245 -11.29 9.94 32.93
N VAL A 246 -11.32 8.66 33.31
CA VAL A 246 -11.88 7.58 32.48
C VAL A 246 -13.34 7.85 32.13
N LYS A 247 -14.14 8.31 33.10
CA LYS A 247 -15.57 8.60 32.92
C LYS A 247 -15.79 9.80 31.99
N GLU A 248 -15.01 10.86 32.14
CA GLU A 248 -15.18 12.13 31.43
C GLU A 248 -14.65 12.08 29.99
N ASP A 249 -13.46 11.50 29.78
CA ASP A 249 -12.77 11.54 28.48
C ASP A 249 -13.03 10.29 27.61
N PHE A 250 -13.52 9.20 28.20
CA PHE A 250 -13.85 7.95 27.49
C PHE A 250 -15.33 7.55 27.57
N PRO A 251 -16.31 8.48 27.41
CA PRO A 251 -17.72 8.13 27.47
C PRO A 251 -18.09 7.09 26.42
N GLY A 252 -18.98 6.19 26.80
CA GLY A 252 -19.46 5.08 25.98
C GLY A 252 -18.56 3.84 25.98
N THR A 253 -17.43 3.85 26.70
CA THR A 253 -16.63 2.65 26.95
C THR A 253 -17.14 1.89 28.17
N ILE A 254 -16.92 0.56 28.21
CA ILE A 254 -17.23 -0.27 29.40
C ILE A 254 -16.44 0.19 30.64
N TRP A 255 -15.27 0.79 30.42
CA TRP A 255 -14.41 1.30 31.49
C TRP A 255 -14.92 2.60 32.09
N ALA A 256 -15.60 3.45 31.33
CA ALA A 256 -16.30 4.62 31.87
C ALA A 256 -17.45 4.23 32.81
N GLU A 257 -18.23 3.20 32.45
CA GLU A 257 -19.28 2.65 33.32
C GLU A 257 -18.69 2.10 34.63
N ARG A 258 -17.66 1.25 34.52
CA ARG A 258 -16.95 0.70 35.71
C ARG A 258 -16.29 1.79 36.55
N ALA A 259 -15.73 2.81 35.93
CA ALA A 259 -15.13 3.95 36.62
C ALA A 259 -16.19 4.69 37.44
N ASN A 260 -17.37 4.91 36.86
CA ASN A 260 -18.49 5.52 37.58
C ASN A 260 -18.93 4.66 38.78
N GLU A 261 -19.10 3.35 38.60
CA GLU A 261 -19.41 2.43 39.70
C GLU A 261 -18.35 2.47 40.82
N ARG A 262 -17.06 2.59 40.45
CA ARG A 262 -15.97 2.73 41.42
C ARG A 262 -16.02 4.03 42.19
N ILE A 263 -16.27 5.14 41.52
CA ILE A 263 -16.42 6.45 42.17
C ILE A 263 -17.57 6.41 43.19
N ASP A 264 -18.73 5.89 42.77
CA ASP A 264 -19.90 5.78 43.65
C ASP A 264 -19.62 4.89 44.86
N PHE A 265 -18.96 3.75 44.65
CA PHE A 265 -18.52 2.90 45.75
C PHE A 265 -17.58 3.61 46.73
N LEU A 266 -16.59 4.37 46.23
CA LEU A 266 -15.64 5.10 47.07
C LEU A 266 -16.32 6.20 47.90
N ARG A 267 -17.37 6.85 47.36
CA ARG A 267 -18.19 7.81 48.11
C ARG A 267 -19.02 7.12 49.21
N ILE A 268 -19.61 5.97 48.91
CA ILE A 268 -20.42 5.19 49.88
C ILE A 268 -19.60 4.80 51.11
N ILE A 269 -18.33 4.43 50.93
CA ILE A 269 -17.45 4.06 52.04
C ILE A 269 -16.68 5.25 52.65
N GLU A 270 -17.05 6.49 52.28
CA GLU A 270 -16.42 7.73 52.75
C GLU A 270 -14.91 7.82 52.47
N ALA A 271 -14.42 7.10 51.46
CA ALA A 271 -13.01 7.11 51.07
C ALA A 271 -12.65 8.34 50.20
N ILE A 272 -13.65 8.96 49.58
CA ILE A 272 -13.59 10.24 48.87
C ILE A 272 -14.85 11.06 49.19
N LYS A 273 -14.82 12.36 48.86
CA LYS A 273 -15.96 13.27 49.04
C LYS A 273 -16.98 13.17 47.90
#